data_AF-A0A2C9LPD6-F1
#
_entry.id   AF-A0A2C9LPD6-F1
#
_cell.length_a   1.000
_cell.length_b   1.000
_cell.length_c   1.000
_cell.angle_alpha   90.00
_cell.angle_beta   90.00
_cell.angle_gamma   90.00
#
_symmetry.space_group_name_H-M   'P 1'
#
loop_
_entity.id
_entity.type
_entity.pdbx_description
1 polymer ?
#
loop_
_entity_poly.entity_id
_entity_poly.type
_entity_poly.pdbx_seq_one_letter_code
_entity_poly.pdbx_strand_id
1 'polypeptide(L)'
;MSHDNLTFMATSFKSQIWTEESLKPNQTKREMSMEKRMLSYLSLSQAYSLVIEILLPIASGTTVFFVGPDIWEGQLVKTLQLIKPTVFFATSRTWKLMYDKIKHQFDQLTFFEKMLITNFKSTTEQLVNKVKSTIENQNTVQNFSIRSKLNAFGQKKLKKQLGLHKCSAFFILDGPLSTEVQEFYFDIGVSIRNMLNSPFMSGPHLAEDIESGDNIELPGCATSFQSNLTNDNFELLGTGRHVCMGILHDLATFDNSDLFQIDLHVSAAKDEADNFVLTRSASDMSQLSNGYFVHTEAVEELIKSLVPVFSNCMLIGPNRPYFSVLMTLQTVTDRVTKKSTKKLTLSAHDWFKRSGILANTTADLTPSNTLWYEMVDNALMLVNRQLGSKAAFIVQWTLLETDFSVLNGEIEPTTKTLNRELIMKNYEKEIESMYPDSPLPTLAPIRFPRNILGFK
;
A
#
# COMPACT_ATOMS: atom_id res chain seq x y z
N MET A 1 -5.42 -25.07 3.66
CA MET A 1 -6.41 -24.90 2.57
C MET A 1 -6.56 -26.19 1.80
N SER A 2 -7.80 -26.61 1.51
CA SER A 2 -8.04 -27.80 0.68
C SER A 2 -7.92 -27.47 -0.80
N HIS A 3 -7.67 -28.50 -1.61
CA HIS A 3 -7.69 -28.38 -3.08
C HIS A 3 -9.03 -27.82 -3.58
N ASP A 4 -10.13 -28.27 -2.98
CA ASP A 4 -11.48 -27.82 -3.31
C ASP A 4 -11.64 -26.29 -3.14
N ASN A 5 -11.17 -25.71 -2.02
CA ASN A 5 -11.22 -24.26 -1.79
C ASN A 5 -10.48 -23.50 -2.91
N LEU A 6 -9.29 -23.98 -3.29
CA LEU A 6 -8.44 -23.35 -4.30
C LEU A 6 -9.07 -23.42 -5.70
N THR A 7 -9.62 -24.59 -6.08
CA THR A 7 -10.30 -24.77 -7.38
C THR A 7 -11.62 -24.02 -7.47
N PHE A 8 -12.36 -23.97 -6.35
CA PHE A 8 -13.56 -23.16 -6.23
C PHE A 8 -13.23 -21.69 -6.51
N MET A 9 -12.21 -21.15 -5.83
CA MET A 9 -11.82 -19.75 -6.03
C MET A 9 -11.36 -19.44 -7.44
N ALA A 10 -10.55 -20.30 -8.05
CA ALA A 10 -10.16 -20.12 -9.45
C ALA A 10 -11.38 -20.07 -10.39
N THR A 11 -12.40 -20.88 -10.12
CA THR A 11 -13.63 -20.94 -10.91
C THR A 11 -14.51 -19.71 -10.68
N SER A 12 -14.71 -19.28 -9.42
CA SER A 12 -15.46 -18.07 -9.07
C SER A 12 -14.85 -16.82 -9.68
N PHE A 13 -13.51 -16.70 -9.63
CA PHE A 13 -12.79 -15.65 -10.34
C PHE A 13 -13.05 -15.65 -11.84
N LYS A 14 -12.98 -16.84 -12.44
CA LYS A 14 -13.18 -16.99 -13.88
C LYS A 14 -14.56 -16.49 -14.30
N SER A 15 -15.59 -16.81 -13.53
CA SER A 15 -16.99 -16.50 -13.87
C SER A 15 -17.36 -15.04 -13.69
N GLN A 16 -16.71 -14.30 -12.79
CA GLN A 16 -17.16 -12.94 -12.44
C GLN A 16 -16.13 -11.86 -12.79
N ILE A 17 -14.85 -12.11 -12.51
CA ILE A 17 -13.78 -11.12 -12.68
C ILE A 17 -13.03 -11.32 -13.99
N TRP A 18 -12.94 -12.55 -14.49
CA TRP A 18 -12.14 -12.93 -15.65
C TRP A 18 -12.96 -13.13 -16.94
N THR A 19 -14.14 -12.52 -17.02
CA THR A 19 -14.99 -12.56 -18.22
C THR A 19 -14.44 -11.65 -19.31
N GLU A 20 -14.82 -11.89 -20.57
CA GLU A 20 -14.36 -11.05 -21.68
C GLU A 20 -14.91 -9.61 -21.57
N GLU A 21 -16.10 -9.48 -21.00
CA GLU A 21 -16.80 -8.23 -20.75
C GLU A 21 -16.13 -7.42 -19.63
N SER A 22 -15.77 -8.06 -18.50
CA SER A 22 -15.04 -7.41 -17.39
C SER A 22 -13.61 -7.04 -17.78
N LEU A 23 -12.98 -7.76 -18.70
CA LEU A 23 -11.64 -7.42 -19.18
C LEU A 23 -11.68 -6.32 -20.23
N LYS A 24 -12.79 -6.12 -20.97
CA LYS A 24 -12.88 -5.18 -22.10
C LYS A 24 -14.33 -4.64 -22.31
N PRO A 25 -14.83 -3.73 -21.45
CA PRO A 25 -16.22 -3.26 -21.53
C PRO A 25 -16.57 -2.51 -22.84
N ASN A 26 -15.56 -2.01 -23.58
CA ASN A 26 -15.76 -1.15 -24.76
C ASN A 26 -15.29 -1.75 -26.10
N GLN A 27 -15.09 -3.07 -26.22
CA GLN A 27 -14.69 -3.72 -27.48
C GLN A 27 -15.82 -4.55 -28.11
N THR A 28 -15.97 -4.48 -29.44
CA THR A 28 -16.96 -5.29 -30.17
C THR A 28 -16.57 -6.77 -30.17
N LYS A 29 -17.57 -7.68 -30.17
CA LYS A 29 -17.40 -9.15 -30.17
C LYS A 29 -16.38 -9.72 -31.17
N ARG A 30 -16.08 -8.99 -32.26
CA ARG A 30 -15.09 -9.39 -33.29
C ARG A 30 -13.62 -9.25 -32.86
N GLU A 31 -13.29 -8.50 -31.80
CA GLU A 31 -11.92 -8.31 -31.30
C GLU A 31 -11.56 -9.22 -30.10
N MET A 32 -12.45 -10.14 -29.72
CA MET A 32 -12.40 -10.88 -28.44
C MET A 32 -11.40 -12.04 -28.40
N SER A 33 -10.84 -12.48 -29.52
CA SER A 33 -9.77 -13.49 -29.53
C SER A 33 -8.40 -12.84 -29.33
N MET A 34 -8.09 -12.35 -28.12
CA MET A 34 -6.69 -12.10 -27.74
C MET A 34 -6.23 -13.10 -26.69
N GLU A 35 -5.08 -13.72 -26.96
CA GLU A 35 -4.31 -14.50 -26.01
C GLU A 35 -4.17 -13.73 -24.68
N LYS A 36 -4.66 -14.34 -23.58
CA LYS A 36 -4.51 -13.80 -22.23
C LYS A 36 -3.08 -14.08 -21.77
N ARG A 37 -2.38 -13.04 -21.30
CA ARG A 37 -0.99 -13.14 -20.82
C ARG A 37 -0.87 -12.48 -19.44
N MET A 38 -0.20 -13.16 -18.51
CA MET A 38 0.13 -12.61 -17.19
C MET A 38 1.56 -12.95 -16.77
N LEU A 39 2.08 -12.23 -15.79
CA LEU A 39 3.37 -12.53 -15.16
C LEU A 39 3.11 -13.35 -13.90
N SER A 40 3.99 -14.31 -13.61
CA SER A 40 4.09 -14.93 -12.29
C SER A 40 5.38 -14.48 -11.62
N TYR A 41 5.22 -13.78 -10.49
CA TYR A 41 6.32 -13.26 -9.68
C TYR A 41 5.96 -13.15 -8.19
N LEU A 42 4.69 -13.38 -7.84
CA LEU A 42 4.25 -13.43 -6.46
C LEU A 42 4.74 -14.73 -5.80
N SER A 43 4.74 -14.76 -4.48
CA SER A 43 5.16 -15.96 -3.75
C SER A 43 4.08 -17.03 -3.84
N LEU A 44 4.34 -18.10 -4.60
CA LEU A 44 3.43 -19.25 -4.73
C LEU A 44 3.21 -20.02 -3.41
N SER A 45 3.93 -19.67 -2.33
CA SER A 45 3.63 -20.13 -0.97
C SER A 45 2.31 -19.58 -0.43
N GLN A 46 1.83 -18.45 -0.97
CA GLN A 46 0.55 -17.86 -0.60
C GLN A 46 -0.57 -18.48 -1.42
N ALA A 47 -1.66 -18.89 -0.75
CA ALA A 47 -2.79 -19.57 -1.38
C ALA A 47 -3.41 -18.74 -2.53
N TYR A 48 -3.56 -17.44 -2.34
CA TYR A 48 -4.12 -16.56 -3.36
C TYR A 48 -3.21 -16.42 -4.59
N SER A 49 -1.88 -16.39 -4.41
CA SER A 49 -0.92 -16.33 -5.51
C SER A 49 -0.97 -17.62 -6.32
N LEU A 50 -1.05 -18.77 -5.65
CA LEU A 50 -1.27 -20.05 -6.30
C LEU A 50 -2.59 -20.07 -7.10
N VAL A 51 -3.67 -19.52 -6.55
CA VAL A 51 -4.95 -19.42 -7.27
C VAL A 51 -4.83 -18.51 -8.49
N ILE A 52 -4.27 -17.31 -8.33
CA ILE A 52 -4.24 -16.28 -9.38
C ILE A 52 -3.22 -16.59 -10.47
N GLU A 53 -2.03 -17.07 -10.13
CA GLU A 53 -0.92 -17.26 -11.07
C GLU A 53 -0.81 -18.68 -11.63
N ILE A 54 -1.53 -19.66 -11.06
CA ILE A 54 -1.51 -21.07 -11.54
C ILE A 54 -2.92 -21.56 -11.88
N LEU A 55 -3.83 -21.63 -10.91
CA LEU A 55 -5.11 -22.32 -11.10
C LEU A 55 -6.08 -21.55 -12.01
N LEU A 56 -6.17 -20.22 -11.84
CA LEU A 56 -6.97 -19.35 -12.70
C LEU A 56 -6.48 -19.38 -14.15
N PRO A 57 -5.16 -19.32 -14.43
CA PRO A 57 -4.63 -19.51 -15.78
C PRO A 57 -5.00 -20.84 -16.42
N ILE A 58 -4.87 -21.93 -15.67
CA ILE A 58 -5.28 -23.27 -16.13
C ILE A 58 -6.77 -23.27 -16.45
N ALA A 59 -7.62 -22.71 -15.58
CA ALA A 59 -9.05 -22.65 -15.77
C ALA A 59 -9.46 -21.74 -16.95
N SER A 60 -8.68 -20.71 -17.27
CA SER A 60 -9.03 -19.65 -18.23
C SER A 60 -8.27 -19.70 -19.56
N GLY A 61 -7.30 -20.60 -19.72
CA GLY A 61 -6.43 -20.68 -20.89
C GLY A 61 -5.47 -19.48 -21.01
N THR A 62 -4.97 -18.97 -19.88
CA THR A 62 -4.06 -17.82 -19.85
C THR A 62 -2.60 -18.29 -19.90
N THR A 63 -1.78 -17.67 -20.75
CA THR A 63 -0.32 -17.88 -20.80
C THR A 63 0.34 -17.17 -19.62
N VAL A 64 1.06 -17.92 -18.79
CA VAL A 64 1.79 -17.39 -17.62
C VAL A 64 3.29 -17.34 -17.93
N PHE A 65 3.90 -16.19 -17.70
CA PHE A 65 5.34 -16.00 -17.82
C PHE A 65 5.95 -15.91 -16.43
N PHE A 66 6.69 -16.95 -16.02
CA PHE A 66 7.42 -16.96 -14.76
C PHE A 66 8.63 -16.04 -14.85
N VAL A 67 8.75 -15.13 -13.88
CA VAL A 67 9.81 -14.13 -13.86
C VAL A 67 10.64 -14.27 -12.59
N GLY A 68 11.96 -14.15 -12.74
CA GLY A 68 12.90 -14.17 -11.62
C GLY A 68 12.85 -12.89 -10.76
N PRO A 69 13.48 -12.93 -9.58
CA PRO A 69 13.53 -11.79 -8.65
C PRO A 69 14.29 -10.57 -9.21
N ASP A 70 15.13 -10.77 -10.23
CA ASP A 70 15.89 -9.75 -10.94
C ASP A 70 15.01 -8.74 -11.69
N ILE A 71 13.71 -9.03 -11.87
CA ILE A 71 12.73 -8.06 -12.38
C ILE A 71 12.74 -6.75 -11.58
N TRP A 72 12.94 -6.85 -10.25
CA TRP A 72 12.97 -5.69 -9.35
C TRP A 72 14.32 -4.95 -9.38
N GLU A 73 15.36 -5.52 -9.99
CA GLU A 73 16.70 -4.93 -10.14
C GLU A 73 16.86 -4.16 -11.47
N GLY A 74 15.75 -3.65 -12.01
CA GLY A 74 15.75 -2.74 -13.18
C GLY A 74 15.32 -3.40 -14.48
N GLN A 75 14.94 -4.69 -14.48
CA GLN A 75 14.42 -5.35 -15.68
C GLN A 75 12.92 -5.18 -15.89
N LEU A 76 12.16 -4.76 -14.86
CA LEU A 76 10.71 -4.59 -14.89
C LEU A 76 10.13 -4.07 -16.22
N VAL A 77 10.53 -2.89 -16.66
CA VAL A 77 9.96 -2.27 -17.88
C VAL A 77 10.28 -3.10 -19.13
N LYS A 78 11.49 -3.65 -19.23
CA LYS A 78 11.89 -4.51 -20.36
C LYS A 78 11.07 -5.79 -20.39
N THR A 79 10.87 -6.40 -19.23
CA THR A 79 10.04 -7.60 -19.06
C THR A 79 8.58 -7.35 -19.44
N LEU A 80 7.99 -6.24 -18.95
CA LEU A 80 6.64 -5.84 -19.31
C LEU A 80 6.50 -5.54 -20.81
N GLN A 81 7.50 -4.90 -21.42
CA GLN A 81 7.53 -4.63 -22.87
C GLN A 81 7.62 -5.89 -23.72
N LEU A 82 8.33 -6.92 -23.23
CA LEU A 82 8.44 -8.22 -23.88
C LEU A 82 7.13 -9.00 -23.79
N ILE A 83 6.62 -9.18 -22.57
CA ILE A 83 5.45 -10.02 -22.28
C ILE A 83 4.14 -9.37 -22.74
N LYS A 84 4.02 -8.05 -22.59
CA LYS A 84 2.81 -7.27 -22.89
C LYS A 84 1.59 -7.91 -22.22
N PRO A 85 1.55 -7.91 -20.87
CA PRO A 85 0.47 -8.55 -20.14
C PRO A 85 -0.88 -7.98 -20.54
N THR A 86 -1.91 -8.83 -20.48
CA THR A 86 -3.31 -8.43 -20.65
C THR A 86 -3.99 -8.16 -19.32
N VAL A 87 -3.48 -8.77 -18.25
CA VAL A 87 -3.91 -8.55 -16.87
C VAL A 87 -2.68 -8.46 -15.97
N PHE A 88 -2.74 -7.60 -14.95
CA PHE A 88 -1.64 -7.38 -14.02
C PHE A 88 -2.16 -7.38 -12.59
N PHE A 89 -1.65 -8.31 -11.79
CA PHE A 89 -1.91 -8.42 -10.36
C PHE A 89 -0.67 -8.00 -9.60
N ALA A 90 -0.80 -7.08 -8.65
CA ALA A 90 0.34 -6.59 -7.88
C ALA A 90 -0.04 -6.32 -6.42
N THR A 91 0.95 -6.37 -5.55
CA THR A 91 0.81 -5.86 -4.19
C THR A 91 0.96 -4.34 -4.14
N SER A 92 0.52 -3.70 -3.07
CA SER A 92 0.70 -2.29 -2.74
C SER A 92 2.17 -1.86 -2.91
N ARG A 93 3.09 -2.65 -2.34
CA ARG A 93 4.53 -2.49 -2.50
C ARG A 93 4.96 -2.55 -3.96
N THR A 94 4.45 -3.52 -4.71
CA THR A 94 4.79 -3.66 -6.12
C THR A 94 4.36 -2.43 -6.92
N TRP A 95 3.13 -1.98 -6.72
CA TRP A 95 2.61 -0.76 -7.32
C TRP A 95 3.42 0.48 -6.93
N LYS A 96 3.88 0.59 -5.67
CA LYS A 96 4.76 1.68 -5.21
C LYS A 96 6.15 1.62 -5.85
N LEU A 97 6.76 0.44 -5.93
CA LEU A 97 8.05 0.26 -6.63
C LEU A 97 7.95 0.59 -8.12
N MET A 98 6.85 0.21 -8.74
CA MET A 98 6.54 0.62 -10.11
C MET A 98 6.39 2.13 -10.20
N TYR A 99 5.66 2.75 -9.25
CA TYR A 99 5.46 4.19 -9.19
C TYR A 99 6.79 4.93 -9.14
N ASP A 100 7.69 4.57 -8.21
CA ASP A 100 9.00 5.23 -8.06
C ASP A 100 9.86 5.11 -9.32
N LYS A 101 9.91 3.92 -9.94
CA LYS A 101 10.68 3.69 -11.16
C LYS A 101 10.12 4.43 -12.36
N ILE A 102 8.80 4.41 -12.50
CA ILE A 102 8.11 5.06 -13.61
C ILE A 102 8.22 6.58 -13.43
N LYS A 103 8.03 7.12 -12.21
CA LYS A 103 8.19 8.54 -11.87
C LYS A 103 9.61 9.02 -12.13
N HIS A 104 10.63 8.24 -11.75
CA HIS A 104 12.03 8.57 -12.06
C HIS A 104 12.31 8.61 -13.57
N GLN A 105 11.69 7.72 -14.36
CA GLN A 105 11.76 7.79 -15.84
C GLN A 105 10.97 9.00 -16.39
N PHE A 106 9.86 9.36 -15.75
CA PHE A 106 9.07 10.54 -16.08
C PHE A 106 9.83 11.85 -15.86
N ASP A 107 10.60 11.95 -14.78
CA ASP A 107 11.45 13.11 -14.52
C ASP A 107 12.55 13.30 -15.57
N GLN A 108 12.85 12.25 -16.34
CA GLN A 108 13.79 12.29 -17.46
C GLN A 108 13.12 12.58 -18.83
N LEU A 109 11.78 12.65 -18.90
CA LEU A 109 11.07 12.93 -20.15
C LEU A 109 11.20 14.39 -20.60
N THR A 110 10.97 14.62 -21.89
CA THR A 110 11.02 15.94 -22.52
C THR A 110 9.93 16.89 -21.99
N PHE A 111 10.12 18.20 -22.12
CA PHE A 111 9.16 19.23 -21.68
C PHE A 111 7.74 18.99 -22.20
N PHE A 112 7.59 18.53 -23.44
CA PHE A 112 6.28 18.21 -24.03
C PHE A 112 5.61 16.98 -23.40
N GLU A 113 6.38 15.96 -23.04
CA GLU A 113 5.86 14.77 -22.37
C GLU A 113 5.48 15.08 -20.92
N LYS A 114 6.29 15.90 -20.22
CA LYS A 114 5.95 16.45 -18.90
C LYS A 114 4.68 17.29 -18.95
N MET A 115 4.53 18.17 -19.95
CA MET A 115 3.34 19.00 -20.14
C MET A 115 2.08 18.19 -20.43
N LEU A 116 2.20 17.07 -21.17
CA LEU A 116 1.07 16.14 -21.33
C LEU A 116 0.65 15.59 -19.97
N ILE A 117 1.59 15.14 -19.13
CA ILE A 117 1.36 14.61 -17.77
C ILE A 117 0.78 15.66 -16.81
N THR A 118 1.32 16.89 -16.82
CA THR A 118 0.84 17.98 -15.95
C THR A 118 -0.60 18.39 -16.30
N ASN A 119 -0.98 18.23 -17.57
CA ASN A 119 -2.35 18.44 -18.02
C ASN A 119 -3.31 17.29 -17.65
N PHE A 120 -2.83 16.13 -17.18
CA PHE A 120 -3.70 15.07 -16.64
C PHE A 120 -4.16 15.34 -15.22
N LYS A 121 -3.30 15.91 -14.35
CA LYS A 121 -3.64 16.28 -12.96
C LYS A 121 -4.89 17.16 -12.83
N SER A 122 -5.14 18.04 -13.81
CA SER A 122 -6.37 18.85 -13.84
C SER A 122 -7.65 18.06 -14.18
N THR A 123 -7.50 16.81 -14.64
CA THR A 123 -8.60 15.92 -15.03
C THR A 123 -9.06 15.07 -13.86
N THR A 124 -8.18 14.77 -12.89
CA THR A 124 -8.46 14.05 -11.64
C THR A 124 -9.40 14.87 -10.76
N GLU A 125 -9.13 16.17 -10.58
CA GLU A 125 -10.06 17.13 -9.96
C GLU A 125 -11.41 17.17 -10.69
N GLN A 126 -11.41 17.08 -12.02
CA GLN A 126 -12.63 17.13 -12.82
C GLN A 126 -13.43 15.82 -12.83
N LEU A 127 -12.78 14.65 -12.67
CA LEU A 127 -13.44 13.35 -12.57
C LEU A 127 -13.95 13.07 -11.15
N VAL A 128 -13.21 13.48 -10.12
CA VAL A 128 -13.73 13.52 -8.73
C VAL A 128 -14.92 14.48 -8.66
N ASN A 129 -14.85 15.64 -9.32
CA ASN A 129 -16.00 16.53 -9.44
C ASN A 129 -17.12 15.96 -10.31
N LYS A 130 -16.85 15.07 -11.28
CA LYS A 130 -17.88 14.41 -12.10
C LYS A 130 -18.58 13.28 -11.35
N VAL A 131 -17.87 12.53 -10.50
CA VAL A 131 -18.48 11.57 -9.56
C VAL A 131 -19.33 12.32 -8.53
N LYS A 132 -18.86 13.47 -8.03
CA LYS A 132 -19.65 14.37 -7.18
C LYS A 132 -20.82 15.05 -7.90
N SER A 133 -20.68 15.42 -9.18
CA SER A 133 -21.70 16.13 -9.96
C SER A 133 -22.64 15.22 -10.75
N THR A 134 -22.48 13.89 -10.66
CA THR A 134 -23.52 12.96 -11.15
C THR A 134 -24.76 13.00 -10.24
N ILE A 135 -24.67 13.70 -9.10
CA ILE A 135 -25.80 14.06 -8.24
C ILE A 135 -26.45 15.41 -8.68
N GLU A 136 -25.79 16.28 -9.45
CA GLU A 136 -26.35 17.59 -9.81
C GLU A 136 -26.00 18.04 -11.24
N ASN A 137 -27.00 17.87 -12.12
CA ASN A 137 -27.28 18.56 -13.37
C ASN A 137 -26.27 18.58 -14.54
N GLN A 138 -26.81 18.18 -15.69
CA GLN A 138 -26.23 18.22 -17.03
C GLN A 138 -26.10 19.67 -17.52
N ASN A 139 -24.90 20.09 -17.95
CA ASN A 139 -24.65 20.92 -19.14
C ASN A 139 -23.20 21.42 -19.17
N THR A 140 -22.31 20.79 -19.97
CA THR A 140 -21.08 21.41 -20.54
C THR A 140 -20.34 20.39 -21.42
N VAL A 141 -20.70 20.26 -22.71
CA VAL A 141 -20.18 19.16 -23.58
C VAL A 141 -19.23 19.61 -24.70
N GLN A 142 -19.09 20.89 -25.05
CA GLN A 142 -18.41 21.23 -26.32
C GLN A 142 -16.88 21.46 -26.27
N ASN A 143 -16.25 21.73 -25.12
CA ASN A 143 -14.77 21.82 -25.00
C ASN A 143 -14.09 20.49 -24.56
N PHE A 144 -14.88 19.42 -24.42
CA PHE A 144 -14.44 18.14 -23.83
C PHE A 144 -13.75 17.20 -24.85
N SER A 145 -14.02 17.34 -26.15
CA SER A 145 -13.68 16.32 -27.15
C SER A 145 -12.22 16.31 -27.63
N ILE A 146 -11.52 17.46 -27.58
CA ILE A 146 -10.13 17.57 -28.05
C ILE A 146 -9.16 17.26 -26.91
N ARG A 147 -9.50 17.70 -25.68
CA ARG A 147 -8.68 17.52 -24.47
C ARG A 147 -8.68 16.07 -23.98
N SER A 148 -9.82 15.37 -24.07
CA SER A 148 -9.91 13.93 -23.81
C SER A 148 -9.12 13.08 -24.81
N LYS A 149 -9.04 13.48 -26.10
CA LYS A 149 -8.27 12.77 -27.14
C LYS A 149 -6.76 12.92 -27.01
N LEU A 150 -6.27 14.12 -26.67
CA LEU A 150 -4.85 14.36 -26.37
C LEU A 150 -4.41 13.60 -25.12
N ASN A 151 -5.26 13.57 -24.09
CA ASN A 151 -5.05 12.80 -22.87
C ASN A 151 -5.01 11.29 -23.17
N ALA A 152 -5.98 10.77 -23.94
CA ALA A 152 -5.98 9.37 -24.36
C ALA A 152 -4.74 8.99 -25.20
N PHE A 153 -4.24 9.89 -26.04
CA PHE A 153 -3.02 9.67 -26.82
C PHE A 153 -1.77 9.60 -25.93
N GLY A 154 -1.64 10.53 -24.98
CA GLY A 154 -0.55 10.54 -24.00
C GLY A 154 -0.54 9.26 -23.17
N GLN A 155 -1.67 8.87 -22.59
CA GLN A 155 -1.82 7.61 -21.84
C GLN A 155 -1.46 6.40 -22.68
N LYS A 156 -1.92 6.34 -23.94
CA LYS A 156 -1.60 5.24 -24.85
C LYS A 156 -0.10 5.14 -25.15
N LYS A 157 0.60 6.27 -25.33
CA LYS A 157 2.06 6.31 -25.53
C LYS A 157 2.78 5.80 -24.28
N LEU A 158 2.38 6.28 -23.09
CA LEU A 158 2.99 5.91 -21.81
C LEU A 158 2.78 4.43 -21.49
N LYS A 159 1.54 3.92 -21.60
CA LYS A 159 1.27 2.49 -21.46
C LYS A 159 2.07 1.66 -22.46
N LYS A 160 2.31 2.15 -23.68
CA LYS A 160 3.14 1.44 -24.67
C LYS A 160 4.61 1.40 -24.25
N GLN A 161 5.16 2.51 -23.73
CA GLN A 161 6.51 2.56 -23.17
C GLN A 161 6.66 1.65 -21.96
N LEU A 162 5.63 1.51 -21.12
CA LEU A 162 5.65 0.62 -19.96
C LEU A 162 5.36 -0.85 -20.30
N GLY A 163 4.97 -1.16 -21.54
CA GLY A 163 4.52 -2.51 -21.92
C GLY A 163 3.07 -2.85 -21.54
N LEU A 164 2.37 -1.96 -20.81
CA LEU A 164 1.01 -2.13 -20.31
C LEU A 164 -0.10 -1.79 -21.33
N HIS A 165 0.22 -1.39 -22.56
CA HIS A 165 -0.77 -1.02 -23.59
C HIS A 165 -1.73 -2.13 -24.02
N LYS A 166 -1.43 -3.40 -23.71
CA LYS A 166 -2.34 -4.54 -23.90
C LYS A 166 -3.08 -4.92 -22.62
N CYS A 167 -2.69 -4.33 -21.49
CA CYS A 167 -3.26 -4.62 -20.19
C CYS A 167 -4.55 -3.84 -20.00
N SER A 168 -5.63 -4.56 -19.72
CA SER A 168 -6.97 -4.00 -19.59
C SER A 168 -7.55 -4.14 -18.19
N ALA A 169 -6.94 -4.99 -17.35
CA ALA A 169 -7.29 -5.11 -15.94
C ALA A 169 -6.05 -5.03 -15.05
N PHE A 170 -6.15 -4.25 -13.98
CA PHE A 170 -5.09 -4.02 -13.01
C PHE A 170 -5.67 -4.22 -11.61
N PHE A 171 -5.02 -5.03 -10.79
CA PHE A 171 -5.53 -5.41 -9.48
C PHE A 171 -4.48 -5.18 -8.40
N ILE A 172 -4.94 -4.81 -7.21
CA ILE A 172 -4.16 -4.78 -5.98
C ILE A 172 -4.70 -5.80 -4.98
N LEU A 173 -3.80 -6.56 -4.32
CA LEU A 173 -4.16 -7.80 -3.60
C LEU A 173 -4.14 -7.71 -2.08
N ASP A 174 -3.55 -6.66 -1.52
CA ASP A 174 -3.12 -6.58 -0.12
C ASP A 174 -3.47 -5.22 0.52
N GLY A 175 -4.41 -4.48 -0.06
CA GLY A 175 -4.94 -3.24 0.50
C GLY A 175 -4.77 -2.01 -0.40
N PRO A 176 -5.38 -0.87 -0.04
CA PRO A 176 -5.42 0.32 -0.88
C PRO A 176 -4.07 1.04 -0.97
N LEU A 177 -3.82 1.70 -2.10
CA LEU A 177 -2.66 2.58 -2.29
C LEU A 177 -2.89 3.95 -1.64
N SER A 178 -1.80 4.71 -1.44
CA SER A 178 -1.91 6.12 -1.08
C SER A 178 -2.61 6.90 -2.21
N THR A 179 -3.36 7.93 -1.84
CA THR A 179 -4.10 8.77 -2.81
C THR A 179 -3.19 9.30 -3.91
N GLU A 180 -1.98 9.75 -3.57
CA GLU A 180 -0.98 10.22 -4.56
C GLU A 180 -0.66 9.15 -5.62
N VAL A 181 -0.46 7.90 -5.19
CA VAL A 181 -0.08 6.81 -6.10
C VAL A 181 -1.28 6.36 -6.94
N GLN A 182 -2.49 6.33 -6.35
CA GLN A 182 -3.73 6.05 -7.07
C GLN A 182 -4.00 7.09 -8.15
N GLU A 183 -3.92 8.38 -7.80
CA GLU A 183 -4.11 9.50 -8.73
C GLU A 183 -3.11 9.45 -9.88
N PHE A 184 -1.84 9.18 -9.59
CA PHE A 184 -0.82 9.02 -10.64
C PHE A 184 -1.17 7.91 -11.63
N TYR A 185 -1.56 6.73 -11.13
CA TYR A 185 -1.90 5.61 -12.00
C TYR A 185 -3.15 5.92 -12.82
N PHE A 186 -4.15 6.52 -12.20
CA PHE A 186 -5.36 6.98 -12.88
C PHE A 186 -5.04 7.97 -14.00
N ASP A 187 -4.16 8.94 -13.76
CA ASP A 187 -3.73 9.95 -14.73
C ASP A 187 -3.05 9.34 -15.95
N ILE A 188 -2.25 8.27 -15.77
CA ILE A 188 -1.64 7.52 -16.88
C ILE A 188 -2.59 6.46 -17.48
N GLY A 189 -3.86 6.47 -17.07
CA GLY A 189 -4.94 5.63 -17.57
C GLY A 189 -4.96 4.22 -16.98
N VAL A 190 -4.21 3.96 -15.90
CA VAL A 190 -4.17 2.68 -15.18
C VAL A 190 -5.14 2.78 -14.00
N SER A 191 -6.34 2.21 -14.17
CA SER A 191 -7.31 2.07 -13.09
C SER A 191 -7.04 0.77 -12.34
N ILE A 192 -6.52 0.90 -11.12
CA ILE A 192 -6.18 -0.21 -10.22
C ILE A 192 -7.40 -0.53 -9.38
N ARG A 193 -7.80 -1.80 -9.35
CA ARG A 193 -8.98 -2.29 -8.63
C ARG A 193 -8.57 -3.01 -7.36
N ASN A 194 -9.24 -2.72 -6.26
CA ASN A 194 -8.97 -3.39 -5.01
C ASN A 194 -9.53 -4.81 -4.96
N MET A 195 -8.75 -5.71 -4.36
CA MET A 195 -9.18 -7.07 -4.02
C MET A 195 -8.88 -7.29 -2.55
N LEU A 196 -9.94 -7.43 -1.75
CA LEU A 196 -9.81 -7.65 -0.32
C LEU A 196 -9.47 -9.11 -0.08
N ASN A 197 -8.32 -9.40 0.54
CA ASN A 197 -7.83 -10.75 0.77
C ASN A 197 -7.24 -10.90 2.19
N SER A 198 -7.06 -12.14 2.64
CA SER A 198 -6.51 -12.50 3.95
C SER A 198 -5.65 -13.76 3.84
N PRO A 199 -4.60 -13.92 4.67
CA PRO A 199 -3.82 -15.16 4.76
C PRO A 199 -4.67 -16.40 5.04
N PHE A 200 -5.83 -16.23 5.67
CA PHE A 200 -6.77 -17.29 5.99
C PHE A 200 -7.72 -17.63 4.85
N MET A 201 -7.55 -17.02 3.68
CA MET A 201 -8.39 -17.22 2.51
C MET A 201 -7.60 -17.78 1.31
N SER A 202 -8.29 -18.50 0.43
CA SER A 202 -7.72 -19.05 -0.82
C SER A 202 -7.62 -18.01 -1.92
N GLY A 203 -8.27 -16.87 -1.77
CA GLY A 203 -8.32 -15.76 -2.70
C GLY A 203 -9.19 -14.64 -2.10
N PRO A 204 -9.34 -13.51 -2.79
CA PRO A 204 -10.11 -12.40 -2.26
C PRO A 204 -11.56 -12.73 -1.91
N HIS A 205 -12.09 -11.99 -0.95
CA HIS A 205 -13.47 -11.98 -0.53
C HIS A 205 -14.31 -11.02 -1.40
N LEU A 206 -13.79 -9.80 -1.58
CA LEU A 206 -14.39 -8.72 -2.35
C LEU A 206 -13.48 -8.31 -3.50
N ALA A 207 -14.09 -7.86 -4.60
CA ALA A 207 -13.40 -7.19 -5.68
C ALA A 207 -14.17 -5.94 -6.12
N GLU A 208 -13.44 -4.87 -6.40
CA GLU A 208 -14.00 -3.62 -6.89
C GLU A 208 -14.50 -3.76 -8.34
N ASP A 209 -15.74 -3.32 -8.57
CA ASP A 209 -16.36 -3.27 -9.89
C ASP A 209 -15.82 -2.14 -10.77
N ILE A 210 -15.90 -2.33 -12.08
CA ILE A 210 -15.37 -1.39 -13.07
C ILE A 210 -16.34 -0.24 -13.33
N GLU A 211 -17.63 -0.54 -13.37
CA GLU A 211 -18.66 0.39 -13.79
C GLU A 211 -19.20 1.19 -12.61
N SER A 212 -19.44 0.52 -11.49
CA SER A 212 -19.97 1.18 -10.30
C SER A 212 -18.89 1.63 -9.31
N GLY A 213 -17.73 0.97 -9.29
CA GLY A 213 -16.71 1.18 -8.26
C GLY A 213 -17.08 0.56 -6.90
N ASP A 214 -18.19 -0.18 -6.84
CA ASP A 214 -18.63 -0.85 -5.62
C ASP A 214 -17.80 -2.12 -5.37
N ASN A 215 -17.74 -2.54 -4.10
CA ASN A 215 -17.16 -3.83 -3.76
C ASN A 215 -18.20 -4.93 -4.00
N ILE A 216 -17.86 -5.89 -4.85
CA ILE A 216 -18.69 -7.04 -5.16
C ILE A 216 -18.15 -8.28 -4.46
N GLU A 217 -19.05 -9.03 -3.82
CA GLU A 217 -18.76 -10.37 -3.29
C GLU A 217 -18.53 -11.38 -4.41
N LEU A 218 -17.49 -12.20 -4.25
CA LEU A 218 -17.29 -13.35 -5.13
C LEU A 218 -18.32 -14.47 -4.85
N PRO A 219 -18.71 -15.30 -5.85
CA PRO A 219 -19.65 -16.39 -5.66
C PRO A 219 -19.26 -17.26 -4.46
N GLY A 220 -20.22 -17.45 -3.55
CA GLY A 220 -20.06 -18.25 -2.33
C GLY A 220 -19.22 -17.59 -1.24
N CYS A 221 -18.92 -16.30 -1.36
CA CYS A 221 -18.54 -15.41 -0.27
C CYS A 221 -19.80 -14.72 0.26
N ALA A 222 -19.83 -14.40 1.55
CA ALA A 222 -20.85 -13.55 2.15
C ALA A 222 -20.23 -12.68 3.25
N THR A 223 -20.62 -11.42 3.23
CA THR A 223 -20.17 -10.39 4.17
C THR A 223 -21.17 -10.23 5.31
N SER A 224 -20.65 -10.03 6.50
CA SER A 224 -21.44 -9.60 7.66
C SER A 224 -20.69 -8.51 8.43
N PHE A 225 -21.40 -7.76 9.26
CA PHE A 225 -20.84 -6.63 10.00
C PHE A 225 -21.06 -6.84 11.50
N GLN A 226 -19.99 -6.75 12.28
CA GLN A 226 -20.05 -6.81 13.74
C GLN A 226 -19.86 -5.42 14.33
N SER A 227 -20.79 -4.98 15.19
CA SER A 227 -20.66 -3.69 15.87
C SER A 227 -19.55 -3.76 16.91
N ASN A 228 -18.63 -2.80 16.88
CA ASN A 228 -17.75 -2.55 18.00
C ASN A 228 -18.50 -1.74 19.06
N LEU A 229 -18.57 -2.27 20.28
CA LEU A 229 -19.39 -1.78 21.41
C LEU A 229 -19.15 -0.31 21.82
N THR A 230 -18.21 0.40 21.18
CA THR A 230 -17.76 1.73 21.57
C THR A 230 -17.91 2.83 20.51
N ASN A 231 -18.34 2.56 19.26
CA ASN A 231 -18.58 3.58 18.22
C ASN A 231 -19.56 3.06 17.13
N ASP A 232 -20.12 3.93 16.30
CA ASP A 232 -20.87 3.60 15.04
C ASP A 232 -19.97 2.98 13.94
N ASN A 233 -18.89 2.30 14.36
CA ASN A 233 -17.96 1.59 13.51
C ASN A 233 -18.23 0.08 13.62
N PHE A 234 -18.20 -0.55 12.47
CA PHE A 234 -18.45 -1.97 12.31
C PHE A 234 -17.19 -2.65 11.79
N GLU A 235 -16.98 -3.91 12.17
CA GLU A 235 -15.94 -4.77 11.63
C GLU A 235 -16.52 -5.68 10.57
N LEU A 236 -15.81 -5.78 9.45
CA LEU A 236 -16.18 -6.59 8.31
C LEU A 236 -15.79 -8.05 8.57
N LEU A 237 -16.79 -8.91 8.68
CA LEU A 237 -16.60 -10.35 8.80
C LEU A 237 -16.87 -11.03 7.46
N GLY A 238 -15.91 -11.83 7.02
CA GLY A 238 -16.02 -12.62 5.79
C GLY A 238 -16.38 -14.06 6.09
N THR A 239 -17.38 -14.58 5.39
CA THR A 239 -17.74 -16.00 5.42
C THR A 239 -17.68 -16.62 4.03
N GLY A 240 -17.35 -17.92 3.94
CA GLY A 240 -17.53 -18.68 2.70
C GLY A 240 -16.55 -19.81 2.48
N ARG A 241 -16.72 -20.50 1.36
CA ARG A 241 -15.89 -21.68 0.98
C ARG A 241 -14.41 -21.35 0.77
N HIS A 242 -14.06 -20.08 0.69
CA HIS A 242 -12.70 -19.65 0.46
C HIS A 242 -11.92 -19.44 1.76
N VAL A 243 -12.57 -19.51 2.92
CA VAL A 243 -11.98 -19.40 4.27
C VAL A 243 -11.41 -20.74 4.72
N CYS A 244 -10.24 -20.72 5.37
CA CYS A 244 -9.59 -21.91 5.89
C CYS A 244 -10.30 -22.49 7.11
N MET A 245 -10.10 -23.79 7.35
CA MET A 245 -10.66 -24.46 8.55
C MET A 245 -9.87 -24.17 9.83
N GLY A 246 -8.77 -23.43 9.74
CA GLY A 246 -7.88 -23.13 10.87
C GLY A 246 -6.41 -23.31 10.54
N ILE A 247 -5.58 -23.08 11.56
CA ILE A 247 -4.13 -23.26 11.49
C ILE A 247 -3.78 -24.66 11.97
N LEU A 248 -2.92 -25.36 11.21
CA LEU A 248 -2.48 -26.70 11.57
C LEU A 248 -1.70 -26.64 12.90
N HIS A 249 -2.12 -27.46 13.87
CA HIS A 249 -1.58 -27.50 15.24
C HIS A 249 -1.87 -26.28 16.13
N ASP A 250 -2.72 -25.34 15.67
CA ASP A 250 -3.20 -24.24 16.50
C ASP A 250 -4.72 -24.11 16.34
N LEU A 251 -5.44 -24.79 17.25
CA LEU A 251 -6.90 -24.80 17.29
C LEU A 251 -7.47 -23.55 17.99
N ALA A 252 -6.63 -22.78 18.69
CA ALA A 252 -7.08 -21.63 19.48
C ALA A 252 -7.28 -20.37 18.64
N THR A 253 -6.59 -20.24 17.50
CA THR A 253 -6.68 -19.05 16.64
C THR A 253 -8.05 -18.90 15.94
N PHE A 254 -8.83 -19.98 15.85
CA PHE A 254 -10.12 -20.03 15.15
C PHE A 254 -11.27 -20.42 16.09
N ASP A 255 -11.14 -20.12 17.39
CA ASP A 255 -12.14 -20.42 18.44
C ASP A 255 -13.39 -19.52 18.36
N ASN A 256 -13.88 -19.31 17.13
CA ASN A 256 -15.15 -18.67 16.86
C ASN A 256 -16.21 -19.76 16.69
N SER A 257 -17.38 -19.55 17.29
CA SER A 257 -18.54 -20.45 17.23
C SER A 257 -19.02 -20.74 15.81
N ASP A 258 -18.69 -19.86 14.86
CA ASP A 258 -19.09 -19.94 13.46
C ASP A 258 -17.92 -20.39 12.58
N LEU A 259 -17.87 -21.70 12.32
CA LEU A 259 -16.97 -22.31 11.35
C LEU A 259 -17.03 -21.54 10.01
N PHE A 260 -15.87 -21.21 9.46
CA PHE A 260 -15.71 -20.47 8.18
C PHE A 260 -16.04 -18.97 8.19
N GLN A 261 -16.10 -18.34 9.37
CA GLN A 261 -16.11 -16.89 9.51
C GLN A 261 -14.75 -16.38 10.01
N ILE A 262 -14.26 -15.31 9.40
CA ILE A 262 -13.06 -14.60 9.84
C ILE A 262 -13.33 -13.10 9.89
N ASP A 263 -12.68 -12.42 10.83
CA ASP A 263 -12.51 -10.98 10.74
C ASP A 263 -11.56 -10.67 9.57
N LEU A 264 -12.00 -9.80 8.67
CA LEU A 264 -11.20 -9.33 7.55
C LEU A 264 -10.30 -8.15 7.94
N HIS A 265 -10.41 -7.69 9.19
CA HIS A 265 -9.72 -6.53 9.74
C HIS A 265 -9.91 -5.31 8.84
N VAL A 266 -11.16 -5.10 8.41
CA VAL A 266 -11.60 -3.92 7.66
C VAL A 266 -12.77 -3.34 8.42
N SER A 267 -12.73 -2.04 8.67
CA SER A 267 -13.86 -1.38 9.31
C SER A 267 -14.88 -0.93 8.27
N ALA A 268 -16.09 -0.68 8.72
CA ALA A 268 -17.11 -0.03 7.93
C ALA A 268 -17.82 1.00 8.80
N ALA A 269 -18.22 2.08 8.18
CA ALA A 269 -19.10 3.08 8.78
C ALA A 269 -20.39 3.14 7.97
N LYS A 270 -21.46 3.60 8.60
CA LYS A 270 -22.70 3.86 7.88
C LYS A 270 -22.67 5.26 7.26
N ASP A 271 -23.11 5.38 6.02
CA ASP A 271 -23.34 6.68 5.37
C ASP A 271 -24.67 7.32 5.81
N GLU A 272 -24.98 8.52 5.29
CA GLU A 272 -26.23 9.24 5.58
C GLU A 272 -27.50 8.47 5.17
N ALA A 273 -27.36 7.48 4.27
CA ALA A 273 -28.43 6.62 3.79
C ALA A 273 -28.48 5.26 4.51
N ASP A 274 -27.74 5.11 5.62
CA ASP A 274 -27.63 3.89 6.44
C ASP A 274 -26.93 2.71 5.74
N ASN A 275 -26.21 2.94 4.63
CA ASN A 275 -25.44 1.91 3.93
C ASN A 275 -24.04 1.76 4.53
N PHE A 276 -23.53 0.52 4.58
CA PHE A 276 -22.15 0.27 4.99
C PHE A 276 -21.15 0.67 3.91
N VAL A 277 -20.26 1.59 4.25
CA VAL A 277 -19.11 1.99 3.45
C VAL A 277 -17.86 1.45 4.12
N LEU A 278 -17.07 0.67 3.38
CA LEU A 278 -15.81 0.15 3.88
C LEU A 278 -14.85 1.31 4.17
N THR A 279 -14.38 1.36 5.40
CA THR A 279 -13.38 2.29 5.91
C THR A 279 -12.10 1.53 6.24
N ARG A 280 -10.97 2.23 6.37
CA ARG A 280 -9.73 1.58 6.80
C ARG A 280 -9.89 1.08 8.24
N SER A 281 -9.29 -0.07 8.54
CA SER A 281 -9.48 -0.79 9.80
C SER A 281 -9.30 0.08 11.05
N ALA A 282 -10.18 -0.12 12.03
CA ALA A 282 -10.03 0.33 13.40
C ALA A 282 -8.88 -0.37 14.13
N SER A 283 -8.46 -1.57 13.69
CA SER A 283 -7.29 -2.26 14.24
C SER A 283 -5.95 -1.58 13.91
N ASP A 284 -5.94 -0.68 12.91
CA ASP A 284 -4.76 0.13 12.56
C ASP A 284 -4.66 1.42 13.38
N MET A 285 -5.66 1.70 14.20
CA MET A 285 -5.71 2.88 15.07
C MET A 285 -5.01 2.56 16.39
N SER A 286 -3.88 3.22 16.64
CA SER A 286 -3.27 3.21 17.96
C SER A 286 -3.97 4.24 18.85
N GLN A 287 -4.48 3.81 20.00
CA GLN A 287 -5.08 4.68 21.01
C GLN A 287 -4.08 5.04 22.10
N LEU A 288 -3.90 6.34 22.33
CA LEU A 288 -3.16 6.86 23.49
C LEU A 288 -3.99 6.77 24.77
N SER A 289 -3.34 6.78 25.93
CA SER A 289 -4.02 6.80 27.24
C SER A 289 -4.89 8.05 27.45
N ASN A 290 -4.63 9.12 26.69
CA ASN A 290 -5.43 10.35 26.69
C ASN A 290 -6.67 10.28 25.77
N GLY A 291 -6.94 9.13 25.16
CA GLY A 291 -8.13 8.89 24.34
C GLY A 291 -8.02 9.33 22.89
N TYR A 292 -6.88 9.85 22.43
CA TYR A 292 -6.66 10.19 21.02
C TYR A 292 -6.22 8.98 20.21
N PHE A 293 -6.67 8.91 18.95
CA PHE A 293 -6.41 7.81 18.03
C PHE A 293 -5.70 8.30 16.77
N VAL A 294 -4.77 7.51 16.26
CA VAL A 294 -4.06 7.78 15.01
C VAL A 294 -3.88 6.50 14.22
N HIS A 295 -4.02 6.59 12.90
CA HIS A 295 -3.73 5.50 11.98
C HIS A 295 -2.21 5.28 11.92
N THR A 296 -1.78 4.16 12.50
CA THR A 296 -0.38 3.83 12.76
C THR A 296 0.41 3.76 11.45
N GLU A 297 -0.05 2.96 10.50
CA GLU A 297 0.65 2.76 9.23
C GLU A 297 0.68 4.02 8.36
N ALA A 298 -0.41 4.79 8.34
CA ALA A 298 -0.48 6.02 7.56
C ALA A 298 0.56 7.04 8.03
N VAL A 299 0.76 7.15 9.35
CA VAL A 299 1.78 8.01 9.94
C VAL A 299 3.18 7.48 9.68
N GLU A 300 3.42 6.18 9.84
CA GLU A 300 4.71 5.56 9.54
C GLU A 300 5.11 5.76 8.06
N GLU A 301 4.16 5.60 7.14
CA GLU A 301 4.38 5.86 5.71
C GLU A 301 4.68 7.32 5.40
N LEU A 302 3.97 8.25 6.06
CA LEU A 302 4.19 9.68 5.90
C LEU A 302 5.61 10.07 6.35
N ILE A 303 6.09 9.55 7.49
CA ILE A 303 7.46 9.78 7.96
C ILE A 303 8.47 9.29 6.93
N LYS A 304 8.30 8.06 6.43
CA LYS A 304 9.18 7.48 5.38
C LYS A 304 9.17 8.30 4.10
N SER A 305 8.03 8.91 3.74
CA SER A 305 7.94 9.76 2.54
C SER A 305 8.74 11.06 2.68
N LEU A 306 8.80 11.63 3.89
CA LEU A 306 9.55 12.86 4.17
C LEU A 306 11.05 12.59 4.34
N VAL A 307 11.41 11.42 4.86
CA VAL A 307 12.81 11.01 5.08
C VAL A 307 13.05 9.62 4.46
N PRO A 308 13.32 9.55 3.14
CA PRO A 308 13.40 8.29 2.38
C PRO A 308 14.57 7.37 2.75
N VAL A 309 15.49 7.80 3.61
CA VAL A 309 16.61 6.98 4.08
C VAL A 309 16.20 5.97 5.17
N PHE A 310 15.02 6.17 5.77
CA PHE A 310 14.45 5.19 6.68
C PHE A 310 14.07 3.90 5.93
N SER A 311 14.37 2.76 6.56
CA SER A 311 13.93 1.44 6.09
C SER A 311 12.53 1.15 6.64
N ASN A 312 12.40 1.22 7.96
CA ASN A 312 11.14 1.06 8.68
C ASN A 312 10.97 2.17 9.72
N CYS A 313 9.72 2.62 9.87
CA CYS A 313 9.26 3.46 10.97
C CYS A 313 8.15 2.68 11.66
N MET A 314 8.20 2.58 12.99
CA MET A 314 7.16 1.96 13.80
C MET A 314 6.65 2.97 14.82
N LEU A 315 5.37 3.35 14.71
CA LEU A 315 4.71 4.25 15.65
C LEU A 315 4.31 3.48 16.91
N ILE A 316 4.58 4.08 18.06
CA ILE A 316 4.28 3.55 19.39
C ILE A 316 3.30 4.50 20.05
N GLY A 317 2.19 3.96 20.54
CA GLY A 317 1.10 4.73 21.12
C GLY A 317 0.20 3.99 22.11
N PRO A 318 -0.11 2.69 21.92
CA PRO A 318 -1.03 1.99 22.82
C PRO A 318 -0.64 2.14 24.29
N ASN A 319 -1.59 2.63 25.12
CA ASN A 319 -1.43 2.87 26.56
C ASN A 319 -0.32 3.88 26.95
N ARG A 320 0.13 4.73 26.03
CA ARG A 320 1.14 5.76 26.29
C ARG A 320 0.52 7.17 26.30
N PRO A 321 1.12 8.14 27.01
CA PRO A 321 0.60 9.51 27.09
C PRO A 321 0.72 10.31 25.78
N TYR A 322 1.63 9.90 24.89
CA TYR A 322 1.89 10.50 23.59
C TYR A 322 2.50 9.47 22.63
N PHE A 323 2.47 9.79 21.33
CA PHE A 323 3.10 8.93 20.33
C PHE A 323 4.61 9.11 20.31
N SER A 324 5.31 8.00 20.10
CA SER A 324 6.75 7.97 19.81
C SER A 324 7.03 7.10 18.60
N VAL A 325 8.20 7.20 17.98
CA VAL A 325 8.52 6.41 16.77
C VAL A 325 9.88 5.73 16.90
N LEU A 326 9.92 4.42 16.63
CA LEU A 326 11.18 3.72 16.35
C LEU A 326 11.49 3.81 14.86
N MET A 327 12.72 4.17 14.53
CA MET A 327 13.18 4.33 13.16
C MET A 327 14.41 3.48 12.90
N THR A 328 14.52 2.94 11.70
CA THR A 328 15.66 2.14 11.24
C THR A 328 16.15 2.70 9.90
N LEU A 329 17.42 2.51 9.57
CA LEU A 329 18.00 2.96 8.29
C LEU A 329 18.20 1.82 7.31
N GLN A 330 18.19 2.18 6.02
CA GLN A 330 18.56 1.26 4.95
C GLN A 330 20.02 0.84 5.07
N THR A 331 20.24 -0.34 5.64
CA THR A 331 21.54 -0.90 5.96
C THR A 331 21.85 -2.13 5.11
N VAL A 332 23.14 -2.42 4.94
CA VAL A 332 23.59 -3.59 4.18
C VAL A 332 23.27 -4.85 4.97
N THR A 333 22.60 -5.80 4.35
CA THR A 333 22.42 -7.15 4.90
C THR A 333 23.67 -7.98 4.64
N ASP A 334 24.21 -8.62 5.69
CA ASP A 334 25.32 -9.56 5.55
C ASP A 334 24.87 -10.80 4.76
N ARG A 335 25.66 -11.18 3.75
CA ARG A 335 25.34 -12.28 2.83
C ARG A 335 25.35 -13.66 3.51
N VAL A 336 26.14 -13.82 4.58
CA VAL A 336 26.28 -15.10 5.28
C VAL A 336 25.26 -15.21 6.40
N THR A 337 25.21 -14.20 7.27
CA THR A 337 24.33 -14.23 8.44
C THR A 337 22.89 -13.79 8.12
N LYS A 338 22.66 -13.18 6.95
CA LYS A 338 21.38 -12.56 6.52
C LYS A 338 20.83 -11.53 7.54
N LYS A 339 21.69 -11.02 8.42
CA LYS A 339 21.34 -9.98 9.41
C LYS A 339 21.68 -8.60 8.86
N SER A 340 20.91 -7.59 9.27
CA SER A 340 21.24 -6.19 9.04
C SER A 340 22.56 -5.85 9.73
N THR A 341 23.44 -5.13 9.02
CA THR A 341 24.69 -4.61 9.58
C THR A 341 24.54 -3.14 9.95
N LYS A 342 25.53 -2.57 10.66
CA LYS A 342 25.55 -1.13 10.96
C LYS A 342 25.96 -0.25 9.76
N LYS A 343 26.34 -0.86 8.63
CA LYS A 343 26.80 -0.13 7.45
C LYS A 343 25.62 0.31 6.59
N LEU A 344 25.60 1.59 6.22
CA LEU A 344 24.57 2.14 5.35
C LEU A 344 24.68 1.57 3.93
N THR A 345 23.54 1.43 3.26
CA THR A 345 23.50 1.12 1.82
C THR A 345 24.07 2.28 0.99
N LEU A 346 24.46 2.00 -0.26
CA LEU A 346 24.93 3.04 -1.18
C LEU A 346 23.86 4.13 -1.42
N SER A 347 22.59 3.75 -1.52
CA SER A 347 21.47 4.68 -1.65
C SER A 347 21.34 5.60 -0.43
N ALA A 348 21.45 5.05 0.78
CA ALA A 348 21.44 5.82 2.01
C ALA A 348 22.63 6.78 2.10
N HIS A 349 23.83 6.31 1.75
CA HIS A 349 25.04 7.14 1.74
C HIS A 349 24.93 8.30 0.75
N ASP A 350 24.45 8.04 -0.48
CA ASP A 350 24.24 9.08 -1.49
C ASP A 350 23.19 10.11 -1.04
N TRP A 351 22.16 9.66 -0.34
CA TRP A 351 21.15 10.54 0.23
C TRP A 351 21.74 11.45 1.31
N PHE A 352 22.47 10.90 2.29
CA PHE A 352 23.13 11.70 3.34
C PHE A 352 24.11 12.71 2.75
N LYS A 353 24.90 12.31 1.75
CA LYS A 353 25.84 13.19 1.05
C LYS A 353 25.13 14.37 0.36
N ARG A 354 23.98 14.13 -0.29
CA ARG A 354 23.17 15.19 -0.91
C ARG A 354 22.55 16.14 0.12
N SER A 355 22.19 15.61 1.28
CA SER A 355 21.65 16.37 2.41
C SER A 355 22.73 17.10 3.23
N GLY A 356 24.02 16.96 2.87
CA GLY A 356 25.14 17.60 3.57
C GLY A 356 25.50 16.94 4.90
N ILE A 357 25.02 15.73 5.17
CA ILE A 357 25.26 14.97 6.40
C ILE A 357 26.35 13.94 6.15
N LEU A 358 27.37 13.91 7.00
CA LEU A 358 28.44 12.92 6.95
C LEU A 358 28.07 11.71 7.81
N ALA A 359 27.61 10.63 7.17
CA ALA A 359 27.31 9.36 7.84
C ALA A 359 27.65 8.17 6.94
N ASN A 360 28.47 7.24 7.45
CA ASN A 360 28.82 5.99 6.78
C ASN A 360 28.16 4.78 7.46
N THR A 361 27.89 4.90 8.75
CA THR A 361 27.27 3.89 9.60
C THR A 361 26.14 4.49 10.42
N THR A 362 25.25 3.65 10.93
CA THR A 362 24.18 4.07 11.87
C THR A 362 24.77 4.71 13.13
N ALA A 363 25.98 4.31 13.54
CA ALA A 363 26.68 4.85 14.71
C ALA A 363 27.23 6.27 14.51
N ASP A 364 27.34 6.76 13.28
CA ASP A 364 27.81 8.13 13.00
C ASP A 364 26.71 9.19 13.26
N LEU A 365 25.46 8.73 13.47
CA LEU A 365 24.29 9.56 13.71
C LEU A 365 24.03 9.74 15.20
N THR A 366 25.04 10.23 15.91
CA THR A 366 24.96 10.56 17.34
C THR A 366 24.20 11.87 17.58
N PRO A 367 23.75 12.15 18.82
CA PRO A 367 23.11 13.43 19.19
C PRO A 367 23.93 14.70 18.86
N SER A 368 25.24 14.56 18.63
CA SER A 368 26.11 15.64 18.16
C SER A 368 25.92 16.00 16.68
N ASN A 369 25.26 15.16 15.89
CA ASN A 369 24.92 15.42 14.50
C ASN A 369 23.64 16.28 14.43
N THR A 370 23.77 17.57 14.74
CA THR A 370 22.64 18.49 14.86
C THR A 370 21.82 18.60 13.57
N LEU A 371 22.46 18.55 12.40
CA LEU A 371 21.77 18.60 11.11
C LEU A 371 20.83 17.42 10.90
N TRP A 372 21.26 16.21 11.31
CA TRP A 372 20.41 15.02 11.25
C TRP A 372 19.19 15.16 12.17
N TYR A 373 19.42 15.49 13.44
CA TYR A 373 18.35 15.63 14.42
C TYR A 373 17.36 16.73 14.05
N GLU A 374 17.85 17.91 13.62
CA GLU A 374 17.00 19.01 13.15
C GLU A 374 16.15 18.59 11.94
N MET A 375 16.72 17.82 11.01
CA MET A 375 15.98 17.34 9.84
C MET A 375 14.87 16.35 10.22
N VAL A 376 15.14 15.41 11.11
CA VAL A 376 14.14 14.45 11.59
C VAL A 376 13.05 15.17 12.39
N ASP A 377 13.42 16.08 13.30
CA ASP A 377 12.47 16.87 14.08
C ASP A 377 11.58 17.75 13.19
N ASN A 378 12.14 18.35 12.14
CA ASN A 378 11.37 19.10 11.16
C ASN A 378 10.40 18.20 10.38
N ALA A 379 10.81 17.00 9.99
CA ALA A 379 9.94 16.03 9.33
C ALA A 379 8.78 15.62 10.25
N LEU A 380 9.06 15.27 11.51
CA LEU A 380 8.03 14.95 12.50
C LEU A 380 7.12 16.13 12.81
N MET A 381 7.62 17.37 12.80
CA MET A 381 6.78 18.55 12.93
C MET A 381 5.81 18.69 11.75
N LEU A 382 6.22 18.39 10.51
CA LEU A 382 5.33 18.39 9.35
C LEU A 382 4.26 17.30 9.48
N VAL A 383 4.61 16.12 9.96
CA VAL A 383 3.67 15.05 10.29
C VAL A 383 2.68 15.50 11.35
N ASN A 384 3.17 16.06 12.47
CA ASN A 384 2.33 16.55 13.56
C ASN A 384 1.34 17.63 13.13
N ARG A 385 1.69 18.49 12.17
CA ARG A 385 0.72 19.47 11.62
C ARG A 385 -0.45 18.83 10.88
N GLN A 386 -0.28 17.62 10.39
CA GLN A 386 -1.34 16.83 9.77
C GLN A 386 -2.17 16.07 10.81
N LEU A 387 -1.67 15.96 12.04
CA LEU A 387 -2.42 15.37 13.15
C LEU A 387 -3.38 16.42 13.72
N GLY A 388 -4.66 16.09 13.77
CA GLY A 388 -5.75 17.05 14.06
C GLY A 388 -5.72 17.67 15.47
N SER A 389 -4.87 17.18 16.38
CA SER A 389 -4.73 17.70 17.73
C SER A 389 -3.31 17.59 18.26
N LYS A 390 -2.90 18.58 19.07
CA LYS A 390 -1.61 18.56 19.79
C LYS A 390 -1.47 17.38 20.74
N ALA A 391 -2.59 16.86 21.25
CA ALA A 391 -2.60 15.70 22.14
C ALA A 391 -2.27 14.38 21.42
N ALA A 392 -2.29 14.38 20.08
CA ALA A 392 -1.91 13.25 19.25
C ALA A 392 -0.52 13.44 18.62
N PHE A 393 0.27 14.42 19.06
CA PHE A 393 1.58 14.66 18.47
C PHE A 393 2.57 13.55 18.80
N ILE A 394 3.44 13.26 17.84
CA ILE A 394 4.67 12.51 18.03
C ILE A 394 5.64 13.41 18.77
N VAL A 395 6.05 12.99 19.97
CA VAL A 395 6.88 13.80 20.87
C VAL A 395 8.33 13.30 20.90
N GLN A 396 8.53 11.98 20.82
CA GLN A 396 9.84 11.36 20.94
C GLN A 396 10.10 10.40 19.78
N TRP A 397 11.38 10.19 19.50
CA TRP A 397 11.80 9.18 18.54
C TRP A 397 13.15 8.59 18.91
N THR A 398 13.38 7.36 18.46
CA THR A 398 14.67 6.68 18.62
C THR A 398 15.09 6.03 17.31
N LEU A 399 16.35 6.24 16.92
CA LEU A 399 16.98 5.54 15.80
C LEU A 399 17.66 4.27 16.32
N LEU A 400 17.23 3.12 15.80
CA LEU A 400 17.83 1.84 16.12
C LEU A 400 19.12 1.62 15.34
N GLU A 401 20.08 0.92 15.95
CA GLU A 401 21.39 0.66 15.35
C GLU A 401 21.34 -0.27 14.13
N THR A 402 20.34 -1.15 14.08
CA THR A 402 20.14 -2.17 13.06
C THR A 402 18.70 -2.16 12.57
N ASP A 403 18.50 -2.56 11.32
CA ASP A 403 17.18 -2.72 10.73
C ASP A 403 16.48 -4.00 11.23
N PHE A 404 15.15 -4.01 11.17
CA PHE A 404 14.35 -5.16 11.59
C PHE A 404 14.60 -6.37 10.69
N SER A 405 14.60 -7.55 11.30
CA SER A 405 15.04 -8.78 10.64
C SER A 405 13.88 -9.74 10.38
N VAL A 406 13.84 -10.24 9.15
CA VAL A 406 12.97 -11.37 8.78
C VAL A 406 13.37 -12.65 9.53
N LEU A 407 14.66 -12.87 9.77
CA LEU A 407 15.15 -14.06 10.46
C LEU A 407 14.81 -14.08 11.94
N ASN A 408 14.77 -12.91 12.58
CA ASN A 408 14.44 -12.80 14.00
C ASN A 408 12.92 -12.79 14.22
N GLY A 409 12.11 -12.86 13.15
CA GLY A 409 10.64 -12.81 13.23
C GLY A 409 10.06 -11.40 13.42
N GLU A 410 10.88 -10.36 13.34
CA GLU A 410 10.46 -8.94 13.51
C GLU A 410 9.74 -8.43 12.26
N ILE A 411 10.08 -8.97 11.09
CA ILE A 411 9.37 -8.73 9.84
C ILE A 411 8.81 -10.07 9.34
N GLU A 412 7.52 -10.10 9.02
CA GLU A 412 6.92 -11.26 8.37
C GLU A 412 7.53 -11.46 6.97
N PRO A 413 8.01 -12.66 6.59
CA PRO A 413 8.79 -12.86 5.37
C PRO A 413 8.11 -12.43 4.05
N THR A 414 6.79 -12.45 4.00
CA THR A 414 5.97 -12.47 2.79
C THR A 414 5.25 -11.13 2.54
N THR A 415 4.46 -10.67 3.51
CA THR A 415 3.79 -9.37 3.57
C THR A 415 4.75 -8.26 3.96
N LYS A 416 5.90 -8.60 4.58
CA LYS A 416 6.85 -7.63 5.14
C LYS A 416 6.24 -6.74 6.21
N THR A 417 5.14 -7.19 6.82
CA THR A 417 4.52 -6.51 7.94
C THR A 417 5.39 -6.64 9.19
N LEU A 418 5.34 -5.62 10.04
CA LEU A 418 6.09 -5.60 11.29
C LEU A 418 5.37 -6.47 12.33
N ASN A 419 6.10 -7.37 12.98
CA ASN A 419 5.63 -8.04 14.18
C ASN A 419 5.79 -7.08 15.38
N ARG A 420 4.81 -6.18 15.51
CA ARG A 420 4.83 -5.09 16.49
C ARG A 420 5.00 -5.61 17.92
N GLU A 421 4.33 -6.69 18.31
CA GLU A 421 4.45 -7.26 19.65
C GLU A 421 5.87 -7.73 19.96
N LEU A 422 6.50 -8.44 19.01
CA LEU A 422 7.87 -8.91 19.17
C LEU A 422 8.86 -7.73 19.19
N ILE A 423 8.67 -6.72 18.35
CA ILE A 423 9.52 -5.53 18.32
C ILE A 423 9.39 -4.75 19.64
N MET A 424 8.18 -4.57 20.16
CA MET A 424 7.94 -3.92 21.45
C MET A 424 8.69 -4.64 22.59
N LYS A 425 8.73 -5.98 22.55
CA LYS A 425 9.47 -6.79 23.53
C LYS A 425 10.99 -6.72 23.34
N ASN A 426 11.47 -6.76 22.10
CA ASN A 426 12.91 -6.75 21.80
C ASN A 426 13.56 -5.41 22.14
N TYR A 427 12.83 -4.31 21.92
CA TYR A 427 13.31 -2.94 22.08
C TYR A 427 12.67 -2.22 23.28
N GLU A 428 12.20 -2.97 24.28
CA GLU A 428 11.52 -2.45 25.46
C GLU A 428 12.35 -1.35 26.15
N LYS A 429 13.68 -1.53 26.25
CA LYS A 429 14.57 -0.56 26.90
C LYS A 429 14.60 0.79 26.17
N GLU A 430 14.74 0.75 24.86
CA GLU A 430 14.72 1.93 23.99
C GLU A 430 13.35 2.61 24.05
N ILE A 431 12.28 1.84 24.09
CA ILE A 431 10.91 2.34 24.17
C ILE A 431 10.66 3.03 25.51
N GLU A 432 10.99 2.40 26.63
CA GLU A 432 10.81 3.01 27.96
C GLU A 432 11.67 4.27 28.13
N SER A 433 12.84 4.34 27.48
CA SER A 433 13.65 5.56 27.51
C SER A 433 12.97 6.77 26.87
N MET A 434 12.00 6.54 25.97
CA MET A 434 11.18 7.61 25.38
C MET A 434 10.06 8.07 26.31
N TYR A 435 9.77 7.38 27.42
CA TYR A 435 8.67 7.69 28.35
C TYR A 435 9.16 7.82 29.81
N PRO A 436 9.99 8.83 30.14
CA PRO A 436 10.46 9.01 31.52
C PRO A 436 9.33 9.39 32.49
N ASP A 437 9.39 8.90 33.73
CA ASP A 437 8.39 9.10 34.80
C ASP A 437 8.19 10.57 35.25
N SER A 438 9.00 11.51 34.75
CA SER A 438 8.87 12.94 35.06
C SER A 438 7.86 13.62 34.13
N PRO A 439 7.07 14.61 34.62
CA PRO A 439 6.19 15.38 33.76
C PRO A 439 6.98 15.98 32.59
N LEU A 440 6.42 15.85 31.38
CA LEU A 440 6.98 16.37 30.14
C LEU A 440 7.62 17.74 30.37
N PRO A 441 8.87 18.00 29.92
CA PRO A 441 9.35 19.37 29.84
C PRO A 441 8.31 20.14 29.02
N THR A 442 7.81 21.24 29.60
CA THR A 442 6.95 22.20 28.91
C THR A 442 7.54 22.42 27.52
N LEU A 443 6.78 22.04 26.47
CA LEU A 443 7.14 22.22 25.05
C LEU A 443 7.94 23.51 24.92
N ALA A 444 9.26 23.39 24.81
CA ALA A 444 10.13 24.55 24.76
C ALA A 444 9.66 25.39 23.58
N PRO A 445 9.53 26.72 23.73
CA PRO A 445 8.99 27.57 22.68
C PRO A 445 9.78 27.31 21.40
N ILE A 446 9.05 26.89 20.37
CA ILE A 446 9.56 26.51 19.05
C ILE A 446 10.54 27.61 18.60
N ARG A 447 11.83 27.28 18.56
CA ARG A 447 12.81 28.13 17.89
C ARG A 447 12.54 27.98 16.40
N PHE A 448 11.85 28.97 15.83
CA PHE A 448 11.72 29.09 14.38
C PHE A 448 13.11 29.38 13.80
N PRO A 449 13.70 28.49 12.98
CA PRO A 449 14.74 28.92 12.07
C PRO A 449 14.09 29.85 11.04
N ARG A 450 14.37 31.15 11.15
CA ARG A 450 14.16 32.09 10.05
C ARG A 450 15.06 31.61 8.91
N ASN A 451 14.46 31.31 7.75
CA ASN A 451 15.11 31.00 6.47
C ASN A 451 15.35 29.52 6.15
N ILE A 452 14.28 28.79 5.80
CA ILE A 452 14.35 27.82 4.68
C ILE A 452 13.04 27.93 3.87
N LEU A 453 12.81 29.10 3.28
CA LEU A 453 11.97 29.25 2.09
C LEU A 453 12.93 29.34 0.92
N GLY A 454 13.16 28.21 0.25
CA GLY A 454 14.21 28.11 -0.75
C GLY A 454 14.19 26.85 -1.58
N PHE A 455 13.01 26.32 -1.93
CA PHE A 455 12.86 25.47 -3.11
C PHE A 455 11.61 25.93 -3.86
N LYS A 456 11.87 26.58 -5.01
CA LYS A 456 10.89 26.95 -6.03
C LYS A 456 10.63 25.78 -6.96
#